data_AF-A0A8S3WHQ2-F1
#
_entry.id   AF-A0A8S3WHQ2-F1
#
_cell.length_a   1.000
_cell.length_b   1.000
_cell.length_c   1.000
_cell.angle_alpha   90.00
_cell.angle_beta   90.00
_cell.angle_gamma   90.00
#
_symmetry.space_group_name_H-M   'P 1'
#
loop_
_entity.id
_entity.type
_entity.pdbx_description
1 polymer ?
#
loop_
_entity_poly.entity_id
_entity_poly.type
_entity_poly.pdbx_seq_one_letter_code
_entity_poly.pdbx_strand_id
1 'polypeptide(L)'
;MLERIVKIQDAVKSSIAILGVTSLTNLMPEDWLLCNETCKALKCFEEASNYLSGEKYLTASQLLIIIKDIKRVLSDILSSDSSGYHYLPITYDFVRALLDLTHSRFENIENNNTIGVATFLDPRFKLQPLTSSKQATLRENMIKLAAQEINREGPCENIEVSKSSFDPTSIFYDWDAREAVPQLIVSPTARAIIEIDKYLNEKVISRYNLPFSWWKHNQDIFPHLDKLVRNKCNVLCTSVSCERLFSRTGYIISQRRTRLGVRKVKQLSFLNGNKKYIKF
;
A
#
# COMPACT_ATOMS: atom_id res chain seq x y z
N MET A 1 -15.20 13.15 -15.97
CA MET A 1 -15.83 14.00 -17.01
C MET A 1 -15.95 13.25 -18.33
N LEU A 2 -14.85 12.77 -18.94
CA LEU A 2 -14.88 11.97 -20.16
C LEU A 2 -15.73 10.70 -20.01
N GLU A 3 -15.54 9.93 -18.94
CA GLU A 3 -16.37 8.74 -18.71
C GLU A 3 -17.88 9.08 -18.65
N ARG A 4 -18.22 10.25 -18.08
CA ARG A 4 -19.61 10.73 -18.06
C ARG A 4 -20.10 11.11 -19.45
N ILE A 5 -19.30 11.82 -20.27
CA ILE A 5 -19.72 12.23 -21.63
C ILE A 5 -19.99 11.02 -22.51
N VAL A 6 -19.16 9.97 -22.40
CA VAL A 6 -19.37 8.69 -23.10
C VAL A 6 -20.66 8.02 -22.62
N LYS A 7 -20.94 7.98 -21.30
CA LYS A 7 -22.17 7.39 -20.76
C LYS A 7 -23.46 8.10 -21.22
N ILE A 8 -23.40 9.41 -21.46
CA ILE A 8 -24.56 10.21 -21.89
C ILE A 8 -24.56 10.52 -23.40
N GLN A 9 -23.77 9.79 -24.19
CA GLN A 9 -23.59 10.03 -25.63
C GLN A 9 -24.91 10.21 -26.38
N ASP A 10 -25.89 9.33 -26.18
CA ASP A 10 -27.17 9.39 -26.89
C ASP A 10 -28.01 10.60 -26.49
N ALA A 11 -27.98 10.97 -25.20
CA ALA A 11 -28.65 12.17 -24.71
C ALA A 11 -28.00 13.45 -25.27
N VAL A 12 -26.68 13.48 -25.37
CA VAL A 12 -25.93 14.60 -25.97
C VAL A 12 -26.25 14.72 -27.45
N LYS A 13 -26.20 13.62 -28.22
CA LYS A 13 -26.56 13.59 -29.64
C LYS A 13 -27.98 14.07 -29.89
N SER A 14 -28.93 13.56 -29.11
CA SER A 14 -30.35 13.93 -29.21
C SER A 14 -30.56 15.42 -28.89
N SER A 15 -29.91 15.93 -27.85
CA SER A 15 -30.04 17.34 -27.45
C SER A 15 -29.45 18.29 -28.51
N ILE A 16 -28.30 17.94 -29.10
CA ILE A 16 -27.69 18.72 -30.19
C ILE A 16 -28.62 18.75 -31.41
N ALA A 17 -29.22 17.61 -31.76
CA ALA A 17 -30.16 17.51 -32.87
C ALA A 17 -31.43 18.37 -32.63
N ILE A 18 -31.98 18.34 -31.41
CA ILE A 18 -33.18 19.12 -31.05
C ILE A 18 -32.90 20.63 -31.03
N LEU A 19 -31.77 21.05 -30.47
CA LEU A 19 -31.44 22.47 -30.31
C LEU A 19 -30.98 23.13 -31.62
N GLY A 20 -30.76 22.36 -32.69
CA GLY A 20 -30.32 22.89 -33.99
C GLY A 20 -28.97 23.61 -33.95
N VAL A 21 -28.14 23.30 -32.95
CA VAL A 21 -26.87 24.01 -32.71
C VAL A 21 -25.85 23.56 -33.74
N THR A 22 -25.67 24.36 -34.79
CA THR A 22 -24.69 24.14 -35.86
C THR A 22 -23.24 24.39 -35.45
N SER A 23 -22.98 24.95 -34.26
CA SER A 23 -21.61 25.13 -33.75
C SER A 23 -21.03 23.87 -33.08
N LEU A 24 -21.88 22.91 -32.69
CA LEU A 24 -21.51 21.64 -32.05
C LEU A 24 -21.50 20.46 -33.04
N THR A 25 -21.70 20.70 -34.34
CA THR A 25 -21.70 19.68 -35.40
C THR A 25 -20.36 18.97 -35.61
N ASN A 26 -19.35 19.29 -34.79
CA ASN A 26 -18.00 18.79 -34.91
C ASN A 26 -17.71 17.53 -34.09
N LEU A 27 -18.66 16.97 -33.33
CA LEU A 27 -18.46 15.68 -32.63
C LEU A 27 -18.61 14.51 -33.61
N MET A 28 -17.52 14.18 -34.28
CA MET A 28 -17.42 13.07 -35.23
C MET A 28 -17.47 11.72 -34.51
N PRO A 29 -17.82 10.62 -35.20
CA PRO A 29 -17.74 9.28 -34.64
C PRO A 29 -16.36 8.96 -34.03
N GLU A 30 -15.31 9.51 -34.64
CA GLU A 30 -13.92 9.40 -34.17
C GLU A 30 -13.70 10.05 -32.79
N ASP A 31 -14.37 11.17 -32.48
CA ASP A 31 -14.25 11.82 -31.16
C ASP A 31 -14.82 10.95 -30.04
N TRP A 32 -15.91 10.23 -30.32
CA TRP A 32 -16.49 9.28 -29.37
C TRP A 32 -15.60 8.06 -29.17
N LEU A 33 -14.97 7.57 -30.25
CA LEU A 33 -13.97 6.51 -30.19
C LEU A 33 -12.76 6.94 -29.35
N LEU A 34 -12.22 8.13 -29.63
CA LEU A 34 -11.13 8.74 -28.87
C LEU A 34 -11.46 8.84 -27.39
N CYS A 35 -12.66 9.34 -27.05
CA CYS A 35 -13.10 9.42 -25.65
C CYS A 35 -13.14 8.05 -24.97
N ASN A 36 -13.64 7.02 -25.67
CA ASN A 36 -13.72 5.66 -25.14
C ASN A 36 -12.33 5.04 -24.94
N GLU A 37 -11.46 5.15 -25.94
CA GLU A 37 -10.07 4.68 -25.85
C GLU A 37 -9.28 5.38 -24.75
N THR A 38 -9.45 6.71 -24.63
CA THR A 38 -8.85 7.51 -23.54
C THR A 38 -9.36 7.05 -22.17
N CYS A 39 -10.66 6.77 -22.02
CA CYS A 39 -11.21 6.23 -20.77
C CYS A 39 -10.59 4.87 -20.42
N LYS A 40 -10.40 3.98 -21.41
CA LYS A 40 -9.72 2.69 -21.21
C LYS A 40 -8.29 2.88 -20.74
N ALA A 41 -7.53 3.79 -21.36
CA ALA A 41 -6.16 4.10 -20.97
C ALA A 41 -6.05 4.69 -19.55
N LEU A 42 -6.99 5.57 -19.18
CA LEU A 42 -6.98 6.23 -17.87
C LEU A 42 -7.53 5.37 -16.73
N LYS A 43 -8.19 4.25 -17.04
CA LYS A 43 -8.83 3.37 -16.04
C LYS A 43 -7.86 2.90 -14.95
N CYS A 44 -6.63 2.51 -15.31
CA CYS A 44 -5.64 2.05 -14.34
C CYS A 44 -5.26 3.15 -13.33
N PHE A 45 -5.20 4.42 -13.76
CA PHE A 45 -4.92 5.56 -12.90
C PHE A 45 -6.08 5.90 -11.98
N GLU A 46 -7.32 5.78 -12.47
CA GLU A 46 -8.53 5.96 -11.66
C GLU A 46 -8.59 4.90 -10.55
N GLU A 47 -8.43 3.62 -10.91
CA GLU A 47 -8.41 2.50 -9.95
C GLU A 47 -7.30 2.69 -8.91
N ALA A 48 -6.08 3.02 -9.35
CA ALA A 48 -4.95 3.28 -8.47
C ALA A 48 -5.21 4.45 -7.52
N SER A 49 -5.76 5.56 -8.03
CA SER A 49 -6.03 6.76 -7.24
C SER A 49 -7.10 6.51 -6.20
N ASN A 50 -8.21 5.84 -6.57
CA ASN A 50 -9.25 5.46 -5.63
C ASN A 50 -8.73 4.52 -4.55
N TYR A 51 -7.89 3.56 -4.94
CA TYR A 51 -7.35 2.57 -4.02
C TYR A 51 -6.25 3.14 -3.11
N LEU A 52 -5.38 4.02 -3.58
CA LEU A 52 -4.35 4.67 -2.74
C LEU A 52 -4.90 5.81 -1.86
N SER A 53 -6.12 6.29 -2.15
CA SER A 53 -6.86 7.27 -1.33
C SER A 53 -7.48 6.68 -0.06
N GLY A 54 -7.37 5.36 0.12
CA GLY A 54 -7.86 4.66 1.30
C GLY A 54 -7.14 5.03 2.60
N GLU A 55 -7.77 4.69 3.74
CA GLU A 55 -7.21 4.96 5.08
C GLU A 55 -7.35 3.78 6.06
N LYS A 56 -8.02 2.69 5.63
CA LYS A 56 -8.35 1.54 6.49
C LYS A 56 -7.40 0.34 6.29
N TYR A 57 -6.41 0.50 5.43
CA TYR A 57 -5.44 -0.53 5.06
C TYR A 57 -4.11 0.13 4.71
N LEU A 58 -3.08 -0.69 4.55
CA LEU A 58 -1.71 -0.27 4.28
C LEU A 58 -1.57 0.29 2.86
N THR A 59 -1.86 1.56 2.63
CA THR A 59 -1.77 2.15 1.29
C THR A 59 -0.33 2.35 0.83
N ALA A 60 0.59 2.73 1.74
CA ALA A 60 1.99 2.94 1.38
C ALA A 60 2.69 1.67 0.87
N SER A 61 2.37 0.49 1.45
CA SER A 61 2.97 -0.78 1.04
C SER A 61 2.58 -1.23 -0.38
N GLN A 62 1.53 -0.63 -0.94
CA GLN A 62 0.97 -1.01 -2.23
C GLN A 62 1.47 -0.11 -3.36
N LEU A 63 2.16 0.98 -3.04
CA LEU A 63 2.55 2.00 -4.02
C LEU A 63 3.46 1.42 -5.12
N LEU A 64 4.48 0.65 -4.74
CA LEU A 64 5.45 0.09 -5.70
C LEU A 64 4.78 -0.88 -6.68
N ILE A 65 3.92 -1.77 -6.18
CA ILE A 65 3.23 -2.74 -7.04
C ILE A 65 2.25 -2.04 -7.98
N ILE A 66 1.53 -1.01 -7.51
CA ILE A 66 0.58 -0.25 -8.32
C ILE A 66 1.30 0.51 -9.44
N ILE A 67 2.44 1.16 -9.15
CA ILE A 67 3.22 1.85 -10.18
C ILE A 67 3.73 0.85 -11.23
N LYS A 68 4.20 -0.33 -10.78
CA LYS A 68 4.66 -1.40 -11.68
C LYS A 68 3.51 -1.90 -12.57
N ASP A 69 2.32 -2.08 -12.00
CA ASP A 69 1.13 -2.51 -12.74
C ASP A 69 0.62 -1.45 -13.72
N ILE A 70 0.65 -0.16 -13.36
CA ILE A 70 0.32 0.93 -14.29
C ILE A 70 1.27 0.91 -15.49
N LYS A 71 2.59 0.83 -15.24
CA LYS A 71 3.60 0.77 -16.32
C LYS A 71 3.33 -0.42 -17.23
N ARG A 72 3.09 -1.61 -16.66
CA ARG A 72 2.75 -2.82 -17.42
C ARG A 72 1.50 -2.62 -18.28
N VAL A 73 0.40 -2.13 -17.70
CA VAL A 73 -0.86 -1.91 -18.44
C VAL A 73 -0.67 -0.95 -19.61
N LEU A 74 0.07 0.15 -19.43
CA LEU A 74 0.32 1.09 -20.52
C LEU A 74 1.22 0.48 -21.60
N SER A 75 2.24 -0.30 -21.23
CA SER A 75 3.07 -1.04 -22.20
C SER A 75 2.27 -2.11 -22.95
N ASP A 76 1.36 -2.81 -22.27
CA ASP A 76 0.45 -3.80 -22.88
C ASP A 76 -0.46 -3.12 -23.92
N ILE A 77 -0.99 -1.92 -23.62
CA ILE A 77 -1.79 -1.13 -24.57
C ILE A 77 -0.96 -0.75 -25.80
N LEU A 78 0.31 -0.32 -25.63
CA LEU A 78 1.18 0.07 -26.73
C LEU A 78 1.66 -1.12 -27.60
N SER A 79 1.67 -2.34 -27.05
CA SER A 79 2.12 -3.55 -27.74
C SER A 79 0.99 -4.36 -28.39
N SER A 80 -0.27 -4.09 -28.02
CA SER A 80 -1.46 -4.76 -28.55
C SER A 80 -1.74 -4.49 -30.05
N ASP A 81 -0.93 -3.65 -30.68
CA ASP A 81 -0.96 -3.23 -32.08
C ASP A 81 -0.83 -4.40 -33.09
N SER A 82 -0.43 -5.59 -32.62
CA SER A 82 -0.27 -6.80 -33.45
C SER A 82 -1.58 -7.57 -33.71
N SER A 83 -2.70 -7.18 -33.09
CA SER A 83 -3.94 -7.99 -33.04
C SER A 83 -5.14 -7.45 -33.84
N GLY A 84 -4.94 -6.43 -34.69
CA GLY A 84 -5.96 -5.91 -35.61
C GLY A 84 -6.96 -4.92 -35.01
N TYR A 85 -6.81 -4.56 -33.73
CA TYR A 85 -7.46 -3.39 -33.13
C TYR A 85 -6.43 -2.28 -32.95
N HIS A 86 -6.45 -1.30 -33.84
CA HIS A 86 -5.55 -0.15 -33.76
C HIS A 86 -6.25 0.96 -32.97
N TYR A 87 -5.62 1.37 -31.86
CA TYR A 87 -5.96 2.63 -31.20
C TYR A 87 -5.76 3.77 -32.20
N LEU A 88 -6.54 4.85 -32.06
CA LEU A 88 -6.30 6.05 -32.85
C LEU A 88 -4.86 6.55 -32.60
N PRO A 89 -4.15 7.08 -33.63
CA PRO A 89 -2.78 7.57 -33.47
C PRO A 89 -2.63 8.58 -32.32
N ILE A 90 -3.62 9.44 -32.15
CA ILE A 90 -3.65 10.41 -31.05
C ILE A 90 -3.78 9.74 -29.67
N THR A 91 -4.52 8.62 -29.55
CA THR A 91 -4.59 7.86 -28.31
C THR A 91 -3.27 7.15 -28.04
N TYR A 92 -2.61 6.62 -29.07
CA TYR A 92 -1.30 5.99 -28.95
C TYR A 92 -0.28 6.98 -28.39
N ASP A 93 -0.18 8.18 -28.98
CA ASP A 93 0.72 9.24 -28.52
C ASP A 93 0.39 9.67 -27.09
N PHE A 94 -0.89 9.74 -26.73
CA PHE A 94 -1.35 10.02 -25.38
C PHE A 94 -0.89 8.94 -24.38
N VAL A 95 -1.09 7.66 -24.69
CA VAL A 95 -0.66 6.53 -23.84
C VAL A 95 0.86 6.53 -23.68
N ARG A 96 1.60 6.79 -24.76
CA ARG A 96 3.06 6.91 -24.73
C ARG A 96 3.50 8.04 -23.81
N ALA A 97 2.90 9.22 -23.92
CA ALA A 97 3.17 10.34 -23.04
C ALA A 97 2.85 10.01 -21.57
N LEU A 98 1.75 9.30 -21.29
CA LEU A 98 1.42 8.84 -19.94
C LEU A 98 2.47 7.87 -19.38
N LEU A 99 2.96 6.95 -20.21
CA LEU A 99 4.00 6.00 -19.81
C LEU A 99 5.30 6.75 -19.48
N ASP A 100 5.75 7.63 -20.36
CA ASP A 100 6.97 8.44 -20.17
C ASP A 100 6.87 9.31 -18.90
N LEU A 101 5.72 9.96 -18.67
CA LEU A 101 5.47 10.72 -17.46
C LEU A 101 5.45 9.84 -16.21
N THR A 102 4.91 8.62 -16.29
CA THR A 102 4.90 7.66 -15.17
C THR A 102 6.32 7.20 -14.86
N HIS A 103 7.16 6.98 -15.87
CA HIS A 103 8.58 6.69 -15.68
C HIS A 103 9.30 7.85 -15.00
N SER A 104 9.18 9.06 -15.55
CA SER A 104 9.86 10.26 -15.03
C SER A 104 9.43 10.59 -13.60
N ARG A 105 8.13 10.58 -13.30
CA ARG A 105 7.62 10.95 -11.96
C ARG A 105 7.97 9.94 -10.87
N PHE A 106 8.07 8.66 -11.22
CA PHE A 106 8.30 7.58 -10.26
C PHE A 106 9.66 6.89 -10.44
N GLU A 107 10.62 7.52 -11.11
CA GLU A 107 11.96 6.97 -11.34
C GLU A 107 12.65 6.58 -10.03
N ASN A 108 12.56 7.46 -9.04
CA ASN A 108 13.27 7.32 -7.76
C ASN A 108 12.39 6.73 -6.64
N ILE A 109 11.21 6.19 -6.96
CA ILE A 109 10.28 5.74 -5.91
C ILE A 109 10.84 4.57 -5.08
N GLU A 110 11.64 3.69 -5.71
CA GLU A 110 12.31 2.57 -5.04
C GLU A 110 13.38 3.02 -4.04
N ASN A 111 13.86 4.27 -4.15
CA ASN A 111 14.84 4.84 -3.21
C ASN A 111 14.19 5.31 -1.91
N ASN A 112 12.86 5.41 -1.86
CA ASN A 112 12.15 5.82 -0.65
C ASN A 112 12.12 4.67 0.36
N ASN A 113 12.95 4.78 1.39
CA ASN A 113 13.07 3.75 2.41
C ASN A 113 11.75 3.46 3.15
N THR A 114 10.91 4.48 3.39
CA THR A 114 9.63 4.29 4.07
C THR A 114 8.69 3.41 3.25
N ILE A 115 8.62 3.66 1.94
CA ILE A 115 7.81 2.85 1.02
C ILE A 115 8.41 1.44 0.88
N GLY A 116 9.73 1.33 0.78
CA GLY A 116 10.44 0.05 0.72
C GLY A 116 10.15 -0.82 1.95
N VAL A 117 10.34 -0.28 3.15
CA VAL A 117 10.06 -0.99 4.41
C VAL A 117 8.58 -1.38 4.51
N ALA A 118 7.65 -0.47 4.20
CA ALA A 118 6.22 -0.78 4.22
C ALA A 118 5.85 -1.90 3.23
N THR A 119 6.45 -1.90 2.04
CA THR A 119 6.24 -2.94 1.01
C THR A 119 6.82 -4.28 1.44
N PHE A 120 8.03 -4.28 2.01
CA PHE A 120 8.69 -5.47 2.53
C PHE A 120 7.85 -6.16 3.60
N LEU A 121 7.33 -5.39 4.54
CA LEU A 121 6.50 -5.87 5.64
C LEU A 121 5.07 -6.23 5.22
N ASP A 122 4.71 -6.06 3.94
CA ASP A 122 3.44 -6.54 3.40
C ASP A 122 3.61 -7.98 2.87
N PRO A 123 3.05 -9.00 3.54
CA PRO A 123 3.15 -10.41 3.13
C PRO A 123 2.57 -10.70 1.74
N ARG A 124 1.84 -9.76 1.13
CA ARG A 124 1.37 -9.86 -0.26
C ARG A 124 2.47 -9.62 -1.29
N PHE A 125 3.49 -8.83 -0.94
CA PHE A 125 4.46 -8.32 -1.92
C PHE A 125 5.91 -8.63 -1.53
N LYS A 126 6.27 -8.44 -0.26
CA LYS A 126 7.64 -8.62 0.23
C LYS A 126 8.64 -7.83 -0.64
N LEU A 127 9.52 -8.53 -1.34
CA LEU A 127 10.54 -7.95 -2.24
C LEU A 127 10.12 -7.88 -3.71
N GLN A 128 9.01 -8.52 -4.10
CA GLN A 128 8.60 -8.73 -5.50
C GLN A 128 8.46 -7.45 -6.35
N PRO A 129 7.99 -6.30 -5.82
CA PRO A 129 7.85 -5.10 -6.64
C PRO A 129 9.17 -4.43 -7.01
N LEU A 130 10.25 -4.69 -6.27
CA LEU A 130 11.53 -3.99 -6.38
C LEU A 130 12.47 -4.63 -7.41
N THR A 131 13.38 -3.83 -7.96
CA THR A 131 14.51 -4.31 -8.77
C THR A 131 15.51 -5.13 -7.93
N SER A 132 16.20 -6.09 -8.55
CA SER A 132 17.13 -6.99 -7.84
C SER A 132 18.21 -6.25 -7.05
N SER A 133 18.72 -5.14 -7.58
CA SER A 133 19.68 -4.27 -6.87
C SER A 133 19.06 -3.68 -5.58
N LYS A 134 17.82 -3.19 -5.66
CA LYS A 134 17.14 -2.60 -4.50
C LYS A 134 16.69 -3.64 -3.48
N GLN A 135 16.35 -4.84 -3.92
CA GLN A 135 16.01 -5.94 -3.02
C GLN A 135 17.14 -6.27 -2.04
N ALA A 136 18.39 -6.35 -2.51
CA ALA A 136 19.55 -6.60 -1.66
C ALA A 136 19.73 -5.48 -0.61
N THR A 137 19.71 -4.21 -1.06
CA THR A 137 19.88 -3.06 -0.16
C THR A 137 18.77 -2.96 0.90
N LEU A 138 17.52 -3.27 0.52
CA LEU A 138 16.40 -3.24 1.44
C LEU A 138 16.48 -4.40 2.44
N ARG A 139 16.87 -5.60 2.00
CA ARG A 139 17.07 -6.75 2.89
C ARG A 139 18.11 -6.45 3.96
N GLU A 140 19.26 -5.89 3.58
CA GLU A 140 20.28 -5.46 4.53
C GLU A 140 19.76 -4.43 5.54
N ASN A 141 18.95 -3.46 5.08
CA ASN A 141 18.33 -2.49 5.97
C ASN A 141 17.33 -3.14 6.93
N MET A 142 16.52 -4.09 6.46
CA MET A 142 15.58 -4.83 7.29
C MET A 142 16.28 -5.68 8.34
N ILE A 143 17.42 -6.30 8.01
CA ILE A 143 18.25 -7.03 8.98
C ILE A 143 18.74 -6.09 10.08
N LYS A 144 19.22 -4.88 9.71
CA LYS A 144 19.66 -3.87 10.68
C LYS A 144 18.50 -3.43 11.59
N LEU A 145 17.32 -3.17 11.02
CA LEU A 145 16.13 -2.78 11.79
C LEU A 145 15.64 -3.89 12.73
N ALA A 146 15.61 -5.14 12.27
CA ALA A 146 15.21 -6.27 13.10
C ALA A 146 16.23 -6.54 14.21
N ALA A 147 17.54 -6.48 13.92
CA ALA A 147 18.59 -6.61 14.93
C ALA A 147 18.51 -5.50 16.00
N GLN A 148 18.11 -4.29 15.64
CA GLN A 148 17.86 -3.21 16.60
C GLN A 148 16.66 -3.51 17.51
N GLU A 149 15.58 -4.08 16.99
CA GLU A 149 14.43 -4.48 17.81
C GLU A 149 14.79 -5.65 18.75
N ILE A 150 15.59 -6.62 18.29
CA ILE A 150 16.12 -7.71 19.14
C ILE A 150 16.95 -7.13 20.31
N ASN A 151 17.83 -6.16 20.03
CA ASN A 151 18.65 -5.55 21.08
C ASN A 151 17.83 -4.75 22.11
N ARG A 152 16.68 -4.18 21.70
CA ARG A 152 15.79 -3.42 22.59
C ARG A 152 15.04 -4.29 23.58
N GLU A 153 14.81 -5.55 23.25
CA GLU A 153 14.19 -6.53 24.14
C GLU A 153 15.15 -7.00 25.25
N GLY A 154 16.41 -6.56 25.20
CA GLY A 154 17.48 -7.10 26.03
C GLY A 154 17.92 -8.48 25.52
N PRO A 155 18.96 -9.09 26.10
CA PRO A 155 19.03 -10.55 26.08
C PRO A 155 17.66 -11.02 26.58
N CYS A 156 17.06 -12.04 25.93
CA CYS A 156 15.93 -12.75 26.54
C CYS A 156 16.25 -12.85 28.02
N GLU A 157 15.31 -12.49 28.92
CA GLU A 157 15.42 -12.99 30.28
C GLU A 157 15.71 -14.47 30.08
N ASN A 158 16.97 -14.84 30.35
CA ASN A 158 17.24 -16.20 30.69
C ASN A 158 16.27 -16.33 31.86
N ILE A 159 15.15 -17.01 31.62
CA ILE A 159 14.71 -17.95 32.59
C ILE A 159 15.97 -18.82 32.70
N GLU A 160 16.88 -18.41 33.59
CA GLU A 160 17.64 -19.32 34.38
C GLU A 160 16.54 -20.17 35.01
N VAL A 161 16.05 -21.14 34.22
CA VAL A 161 15.43 -22.32 34.78
C VAL A 161 16.57 -22.78 35.64
N SER A 162 16.40 -22.49 36.92
CA SER A 162 17.40 -22.62 37.94
C SER A 162 17.93 -24.02 37.71
N LYS A 163 19.23 -24.16 37.41
CA LYS A 163 19.88 -25.46 37.21
C LYS A 163 19.89 -26.30 38.51
N SER A 164 18.98 -26.03 39.44
CA SER A 164 18.79 -26.71 40.70
C SER A 164 17.67 -27.73 40.54
N SER A 165 18.10 -28.99 40.50
CA SER A 165 17.34 -30.22 40.77
C SER A 165 16.21 -30.58 39.78
N PHE A 166 16.58 -31.08 38.60
CA PHE A 166 15.70 -32.05 37.94
C PHE A 166 15.78 -33.36 38.72
N ASP A 167 14.63 -33.87 39.16
CA ASP A 167 14.52 -35.16 39.84
C ASP A 167 14.79 -36.29 38.83
N PRO A 168 15.88 -37.07 38.98
CA PRO A 168 16.22 -38.16 38.06
C PRO A 168 15.21 -39.31 38.10
N THR A 169 14.27 -39.32 39.04
CA THR A 169 13.18 -40.30 39.12
C THR A 169 11.89 -39.83 38.46
N SER A 170 11.83 -38.57 38.01
CA SER A 170 10.70 -38.05 37.26
C SER A 170 10.60 -38.73 35.88
N ILE A 171 9.40 -39.16 35.51
CA ILE A 171 9.10 -39.64 34.15
C ILE A 171 9.35 -38.57 33.07
N PHE A 172 9.46 -37.29 33.47
CA PHE A 172 9.73 -36.16 32.59
C PHE A 172 11.22 -35.80 32.52
N TYR A 173 12.09 -36.46 33.28
CA TYR A 173 13.52 -36.12 33.35
C TYR A 173 14.19 -36.05 31.97
N ASP A 174 14.01 -37.10 31.15
CA ASP A 174 14.57 -37.12 29.79
C ASP A 174 13.92 -36.09 28.85
N TRP A 175 12.68 -35.68 29.13
CA TRP A 175 11.98 -34.64 28.38
C TRP A 175 12.54 -33.25 28.74
N ASP A 176 12.63 -32.96 30.04
CA ASP A 176 13.14 -31.70 30.57
C ASP A 176 14.63 -31.52 30.24
N ALA A 177 15.42 -32.59 30.31
CA ALA A 177 16.83 -32.59 29.91
C ALA A 177 17.01 -32.34 28.40
N ARG A 178 16.03 -32.71 27.57
CA ARG A 178 16.01 -32.40 26.13
C ARG A 178 15.64 -30.95 25.85
N GLU A 179 14.82 -30.31 26.69
CA GLU A 179 14.51 -28.88 26.56
C GLU A 179 15.65 -27.98 27.06
N ALA A 180 16.51 -28.50 27.94
CA ALA A 180 17.73 -27.85 28.42
C ALA A 180 18.87 -27.78 27.37
N VAL A 181 18.55 -27.74 26.07
CA VAL A 181 19.54 -27.47 25.02
C VAL A 181 20.19 -26.13 25.31
N PRO A 182 21.53 -26.01 25.29
CA PRO A 182 22.18 -24.71 25.39
C PRO A 182 21.62 -23.81 24.29
N GLN A 183 20.94 -22.73 24.68
CA GLN A 183 20.60 -21.67 23.76
C GLN A 183 21.91 -21.24 23.10
N LEU A 184 22.07 -21.56 21.81
CA LEU A 184 23.15 -21.00 21.02
C LEU A 184 23.07 -19.49 21.20
N ILE A 185 24.13 -18.88 21.72
CA ILE A 185 24.26 -17.43 21.79
C ILE A 185 24.41 -16.96 20.33
N VAL A 186 23.29 -16.87 19.63
CA VAL A 186 23.22 -16.40 18.26
C VAL A 186 23.24 -14.88 18.32
N SER A 187 24.14 -14.25 17.55
CA SER A 187 24.19 -12.80 17.48
C SER A 187 22.82 -12.22 17.08
N PRO A 188 22.44 -11.02 17.56
CA PRO A 188 21.17 -10.38 17.19
C PRO A 188 20.98 -10.30 15.67
N THR A 189 22.06 -10.06 14.94
CA THR A 189 22.08 -10.06 13.47
C THR A 189 21.74 -11.42 12.89
N ALA A 190 22.32 -12.51 13.43
CA ALA A 190 22.02 -13.85 12.94
C ALA A 190 20.56 -14.27 13.27
N ARG A 191 20.02 -13.89 14.43
CA ARG A 191 18.59 -14.07 14.74
C ARG A 191 17.69 -13.30 13.76
N ALA A 192 18.03 -12.04 13.45
CA ALA A 192 17.32 -11.23 12.47
C ALA A 192 17.35 -11.86 11.06
N ILE A 193 18.50 -12.38 10.64
CA ILE A 193 18.63 -13.08 9.35
C ILE A 193 17.71 -14.30 9.30
N ILE A 194 17.71 -15.15 10.34
CA ILE A 194 16.85 -16.35 10.38
C ILE A 194 15.37 -15.97 10.28
N GLU A 195 14.92 -14.96 11.03
CA GLU A 195 13.52 -14.52 11.02
C GLU A 195 13.11 -13.94 9.66
N ILE A 196 13.97 -13.08 9.07
CA ILE A 196 13.73 -12.50 7.74
C ILE A 196 13.70 -13.57 6.66
N ASP A 197 14.62 -14.52 6.68
CA ASP A 197 14.71 -15.57 5.68
C ASP A 197 13.49 -16.49 5.75
N LYS A 198 13.07 -16.83 6.97
CA LYS A 198 11.81 -17.56 7.20
C LYS A 198 10.61 -16.77 6.65
N TYR A 199 10.52 -15.48 6.96
CA TYR A 199 9.44 -14.61 6.46
C TYR A 199 9.44 -14.54 4.94
N LEU A 200 10.60 -14.38 4.30
CA LEU A 200 10.71 -14.30 2.84
C LEU A 200 10.27 -15.59 2.16
N ASN A 201 10.58 -16.75 2.76
CA ASN A 201 10.22 -18.07 2.25
C ASN A 201 8.74 -18.44 2.43
N GLU A 202 7.98 -17.72 3.27
CA GLU A 202 6.55 -17.96 3.42
C GLU A 202 5.77 -17.72 2.11
N LYS A 203 4.60 -18.34 1.96
CA LYS A 203 3.76 -18.08 0.78
C LYS A 203 3.18 -16.67 0.83
N VAL A 204 3.13 -16.01 -0.33
CA VAL A 204 2.43 -14.72 -0.46
C VAL A 204 0.94 -14.91 -0.20
N ILE A 205 0.33 -13.97 0.50
CA ILE A 205 -1.10 -14.04 0.82
C ILE A 205 -1.96 -13.46 -0.30
N SER A 206 -3.22 -13.89 -0.38
CA SER A 206 -4.19 -13.36 -1.34
C SER A 206 -4.40 -11.86 -1.17
N ARG A 207 -4.67 -11.14 -2.28
CA ARG A 207 -4.94 -9.70 -2.28
C ARG A 207 -6.13 -9.29 -1.39
N TYR A 208 -7.07 -10.21 -1.19
CA TYR A 208 -8.29 -10.00 -0.41
C TYR A 208 -8.08 -10.13 1.11
N ASN A 209 -6.93 -10.67 1.53
CA ASN A 209 -6.61 -10.84 2.94
C ASN A 209 -5.97 -9.56 3.50
N LEU A 210 -6.35 -9.19 4.72
CA LEU A 210 -5.76 -8.06 5.43
C LEU A 210 -4.38 -8.44 5.98
N PRO A 211 -3.30 -7.70 5.63
CA PRO A 211 -1.96 -7.99 6.15
C PRO A 211 -1.88 -7.96 7.67
N PHE A 212 -2.56 -7.02 8.33
CA PHE A 212 -2.58 -6.93 9.80
C PHE A 212 -3.18 -8.18 10.45
N SER A 213 -4.18 -8.80 9.81
CA SER A 213 -4.71 -10.07 10.30
C SER A 213 -3.66 -11.16 10.19
N TRP A 214 -2.92 -11.23 9.08
CA TRP A 214 -1.83 -12.21 8.93
C TRP A 214 -0.73 -12.02 9.98
N TRP A 215 -0.27 -10.78 10.20
CA TRP A 215 0.73 -10.46 11.23
C TRP A 215 0.26 -10.85 12.62
N LYS A 216 -1.00 -10.58 12.97
CA LYS A 216 -1.57 -10.99 14.26
C LYS A 216 -1.55 -12.50 14.49
N HIS A 217 -1.78 -13.31 13.43
CA HIS A 217 -1.74 -14.77 13.55
C HIS A 217 -0.30 -15.33 13.58
N ASN A 218 0.68 -14.60 13.04
CA ASN A 218 2.07 -15.04 12.94
C ASN A 218 3.02 -14.27 13.87
N GLN A 219 2.48 -13.53 14.85
CA GLN A 219 3.26 -12.69 15.75
C GLN A 219 4.28 -13.51 16.56
N ASP A 220 3.93 -14.73 16.97
CA ASP A 220 4.82 -15.59 17.76
C ASP A 220 5.95 -16.19 16.90
N ILE A 221 5.70 -16.29 15.58
CA ILE A 221 6.66 -16.77 14.59
C ILE A 221 7.64 -15.66 14.19
N PHE A 222 7.14 -14.42 14.12
CA PHE A 222 7.88 -13.24 13.66
C PHE A 222 7.76 -12.06 14.65
N PRO A 223 8.24 -12.22 15.90
CA PRO A 223 8.00 -11.26 16.98
C PRO A 223 8.61 -9.89 16.70
N HIS A 224 9.80 -9.83 16.09
CA HIS A 224 10.50 -8.57 15.85
C HIS A 224 9.98 -7.87 14.59
N LEU A 225 9.66 -8.64 13.53
CA LEU A 225 9.04 -8.06 12.34
C LEU A 225 7.63 -7.53 12.63
N ASP A 226 6.83 -8.20 13.48
CA ASP A 226 5.51 -7.72 13.89
C ASP A 226 5.58 -6.40 14.69
N LYS A 227 6.63 -6.21 15.51
CA LYS A 227 6.93 -4.91 16.13
C LYS A 227 7.26 -3.85 15.08
N LEU A 228 8.08 -4.17 14.09
CA LEU A 228 8.36 -3.25 12.98
C LEU A 228 7.09 -2.89 12.19
N VAL A 229 6.18 -3.85 11.96
CA VAL A 229 4.89 -3.59 11.28
C VAL A 229 4.08 -2.56 12.06
N ARG A 230 3.91 -2.75 13.37
CA ARG A 230 3.18 -1.79 14.23
C ARG A 230 3.78 -0.39 14.20
N ASN A 231 5.10 -0.27 14.04
CA ASN A 231 5.79 1.02 14.12
C ASN A 231 5.97 1.71 12.75
N LYS A 232 6.17 0.94 11.67
CA LYS A 232 6.60 1.46 10.36
C LYS A 232 5.52 1.39 9.29
N CYS A 233 4.48 0.57 9.47
CA CYS A 233 3.50 0.32 8.42
C CYS A 233 2.23 1.19 8.51
N ASN A 234 2.15 2.12 9.46
CA ASN A 234 1.02 3.06 9.61
C ASN A 234 1.10 4.29 8.69
N VAL A 235 1.83 4.18 7.58
CA VAL A 235 2.05 5.28 6.65
C VAL A 235 0.99 5.28 5.56
N LEU A 236 0.38 6.43 5.33
CA LEU A 236 -0.55 6.64 4.22
C LEU A 236 0.21 7.06 2.96
N CYS A 237 -0.22 6.55 1.82
CA CYS A 237 0.35 6.94 0.52
C CYS A 237 -0.04 8.36 0.09
N THR A 238 -1.20 8.86 0.53
CA THR A 238 -1.80 10.11 0.04
C THR A 238 -2.30 10.99 1.18
N SER A 239 -2.39 12.30 0.91
CA SER A 239 -2.99 13.29 1.83
C SER A 239 -4.52 13.27 1.84
N VAL A 240 -5.16 12.44 0.99
CA VAL A 240 -6.61 12.43 0.76
C VAL A 240 -7.40 12.16 2.06
N SER A 241 -6.87 11.37 2.98
CA SER A 241 -7.49 11.13 4.28
C SER A 241 -7.55 12.39 5.14
N CYS A 242 -6.46 13.18 5.15
CA CYS A 242 -6.40 14.46 5.82
C CYS A 242 -7.32 15.48 5.12
N GLU A 243 -7.34 15.51 3.79
CA GLU A 243 -8.25 16.37 3.02
C GLU A 243 -9.71 16.05 3.33
N ARG A 244 -10.12 14.78 3.39
CA ARG A 244 -11.48 14.38 3.82
C ARG A 244 -11.81 14.88 5.22
N LEU A 245 -10.85 14.82 6.16
CA LEU A 245 -11.02 15.37 7.50
C LEU A 245 -11.18 16.90 7.48
N PHE A 246 -10.40 17.59 6.66
CA PHE A 246 -10.48 19.04 6.50
C PHE A 246 -11.73 19.50 5.76
N SER A 247 -12.21 18.79 4.75
CA SER A 247 -13.50 19.08 4.09
C SER A 247 -14.65 18.95 5.09
N ARG A 248 -14.67 17.89 5.90
CA ARG A 248 -15.66 17.72 6.98
C ARG A 248 -15.57 18.84 8.01
N THR A 249 -14.36 19.21 8.40
CA THR A 249 -14.12 20.35 9.30
C THR A 249 -14.57 21.67 8.67
N GLY A 250 -14.37 21.83 7.35
CA GLY A 250 -14.80 22.98 6.57
C GLY A 250 -16.30 23.21 6.70
N TYR A 251 -17.12 22.15 6.62
CA TYR A 251 -18.55 22.23 6.88
C TYR A 251 -18.90 22.73 8.31
N ILE A 252 -18.14 22.31 9.33
CA ILE A 252 -18.32 22.77 10.72
C ILE A 252 -18.05 24.27 10.84
N ILE A 253 -17.04 24.77 10.12
CA ILE A 253 -16.63 26.18 10.15
C ILE A 253 -17.58 27.05 9.30
N SER A 254 -18.02 26.57 8.14
CA SER A 254 -18.73 27.37 7.14
C SER A 254 -20.25 27.44 7.31
N GLN A 255 -20.91 26.35 7.70
CA GLN A 255 -22.39 26.30 7.73
C GLN A 255 -23.00 27.03 8.92
N ARG A 256 -22.25 27.24 9.99
CA ARG A 256 -22.73 27.97 11.17
C ARG A 256 -21.91 29.24 11.24
N ARG A 257 -22.53 30.41 11.06
CA ARG A 257 -21.97 31.77 11.26
C ARG A 257 -21.40 31.94 12.67
N THR A 258 -20.40 31.16 13.00
CA THR A 258 -19.81 31.00 14.31
C THR A 258 -18.36 31.33 14.11
N ARG A 259 -17.95 32.44 14.70
CA ARG A 259 -16.55 32.87 14.73
C ARG A 259 -15.83 31.97 15.75
N LEU A 260 -15.66 30.70 15.40
CA LEU A 260 -15.00 29.71 16.23
C LEU A 260 -13.52 30.06 16.31
N GLY A 261 -13.01 30.22 17.53
CA GLY A 261 -11.57 30.35 17.74
C GLY A 261 -10.83 29.08 17.27
N VAL A 262 -9.59 29.26 16.80
CA VAL A 262 -8.73 28.17 16.28
C VAL A 262 -8.66 26.98 17.25
N ARG A 263 -8.58 27.24 18.56
CA ARG A 263 -8.54 26.19 19.59
C ARG A 263 -9.81 25.32 19.58
N LYS A 264 -10.99 25.93 19.43
CA LYS A 264 -12.26 25.20 19.41
C LYS A 264 -12.41 24.39 18.13
N VAL A 265 -11.96 24.93 16.99
CA VAL A 265 -11.92 24.19 15.71
C VAL A 265 -11.05 22.94 15.85
N LYS A 266 -9.84 23.05 16.40
CA LYS A 266 -8.95 21.89 16.63
C LYS A 266 -9.62 20.80 17.47
N GLN A 267 -10.27 21.18 18.57
CA GLN A 267 -10.99 20.24 19.44
C GLN A 267 -12.16 19.55 18.71
N LEU A 268 -12.95 20.31 17.96
CA LEU A 268 -14.08 19.78 17.20
C LEU A 268 -13.61 18.84 16.08
N SER A 269 -12.57 19.19 15.34
CA SER A 269 -11.95 18.32 14.33
C SER A 269 -11.45 17.01 14.94
N PHE A 270 -10.77 17.10 16.09
CA PHE A 270 -10.27 15.92 16.80
C PHE A 270 -11.40 15.00 17.24
N LEU A 271 -12.43 15.54 17.90
CA LEU A 271 -13.58 14.76 18.36
C LEU A 271 -14.36 14.15 17.18
N ASN A 272 -14.55 14.91 16.10
CA ASN A 272 -15.24 14.42 14.91
C ASN A 272 -14.47 13.29 14.22
N GLY A 273 -13.15 13.43 14.05
CA GLY A 273 -12.30 12.39 13.46
C GLY A 273 -12.24 11.12 14.30
N ASN A 274 -12.28 11.25 15.63
CA ASN A 274 -12.18 10.14 16.57
C ASN A 274 -13.52 9.65 17.13
N LYS A 275 -14.65 10.16 16.62
CA LYS A 275 -15.99 9.83 17.14
C LYS A 275 -16.26 8.32 17.24
N LYS A 276 -15.74 7.52 16.32
CA LYS A 276 -15.86 6.05 16.31
C LYS A 276 -15.07 5.33 17.41
N TYR A 277 -14.09 5.99 18.02
CA TYR A 277 -13.22 5.42 19.06
C TYR A 277 -13.59 5.90 20.47
N ILE A 278 -14.39 6.97 20.56
CA ILE A 278 -14.85 7.54 21.82
C ILE A 278 -16.22 6.92 22.13
N LYS A 279 -16.30 6.12 23.20
CA LYS A 279 -17.57 5.68 23.79
C LYS A 279 -18.02 6.76 24.79
N PHE A 280 -19.28 7.17 24.69
CA PHE A 280 -19.94 8.04 25.67
C PHE A 280 -20.70 7.19 26.69
#